data_AF-A0A9E2Y171-F1
#
_entry.id   AF-A0A9E2Y171-F1
#
_cell.length_a   1.000
_cell.length_b   1.000
_cell.length_c   1.000
_cell.angle_alpha   90.00
_cell.angle_beta   90.00
_cell.angle_gamma   90.00
#
_symmetry.space_group_name_H-M   'P 1'
#
loop_
_entity.id
_entity.type
_entity.pdbx_description
1 polymer ?
#
loop_
_entity_poly.entity_id
_entity_poly.type
_entity_poly.pdbx_seq_one_letter_code
_entity_poly.pdbx_strand_id
1 'polypeptide(L)'
;MPCRDRYKPEGDKIMRLHAQTALIENFVYIPETAPWLAEYLHEISVFPKGKHDDQVDSTAQFLDWFKTPMPSWGIYEFYRRKAEALAAAARGEEPKPVESQGPDLMEVYRKASEHFDRLRHNT
;
A
#
# COMPACT_ATOMS: atom_id res chain seq x y z
N MET A 1 -16.70 -20.00 18.74
CA MET A 1 -16.28 -18.99 17.74
C MET A 1 -14.76 -18.84 17.85
N PRO A 2 -13.97 -19.08 16.80
CA PRO A 2 -12.54 -18.80 16.86
C PRO A 2 -12.36 -17.26 16.87
N CYS A 3 -11.63 -16.74 17.87
CA CYS A 3 -11.25 -15.34 17.86
C CYS A 3 -10.29 -15.09 16.69
N ARG A 4 -10.49 -14.01 15.93
CA ARG A 4 -9.61 -13.56 14.84
C ARG A 4 -8.14 -13.74 15.23
N ASP A 5 -7.37 -14.38 14.36
CA ASP A 5 -5.93 -14.57 14.55
C ASP A 5 -5.24 -13.22 14.82
N ARG A 6 -4.45 -13.14 15.90
CA ARG A 6 -3.63 -11.95 16.18
C ARG A 6 -2.60 -11.77 15.07
N TYR A 7 -2.34 -10.53 14.67
CA TYR A 7 -1.21 -10.21 13.81
C TYR A 7 0.07 -10.76 14.44
N LYS A 8 0.75 -11.67 13.74
CA LYS A 8 2.02 -12.25 14.18
C LYS A 8 3.12 -11.48 13.47
N PRO A 9 3.79 -10.55 14.16
CA PRO A 9 4.85 -9.80 13.53
C PRO A 9 6.04 -10.73 13.24
N GLU A 10 6.55 -10.68 12.02
CA GLU A 10 7.75 -11.42 11.63
C GLU A 10 8.99 -10.51 11.74
N GLY A 11 10.03 -11.00 12.43
CA GLY A 11 11.30 -10.30 12.59
C GLY A 11 11.34 -9.21 13.67
N ASP A 12 12.54 -8.66 13.88
CA ASP A 12 12.82 -7.63 14.88
C ASP A 12 12.18 -6.29 14.50
N LYS A 13 11.78 -5.50 15.51
CA LYS A 13 11.12 -4.19 15.35
C LYS A 13 11.88 -3.28 14.36
N ILE A 14 13.21 -3.29 14.44
CA ILE A 14 14.10 -2.52 13.58
C ILE A 14 13.99 -2.97 12.11
N MET A 15 14.05 -4.27 11.84
CA MET A 15 13.90 -4.81 10.50
C MET A 15 12.53 -4.50 9.91
N ARG A 16 11.47 -4.58 10.73
CA ARG A 16 10.09 -4.28 10.27
C ARG A 16 9.96 -2.84 9.82
N LEU A 17 10.47 -1.87 10.60
CA LEU A 17 10.45 -0.46 10.19
C LEU A 17 11.30 -0.22 8.93
N HIS A 18 12.50 -0.79 8.87
CA HIS A 18 13.37 -0.67 7.69
C HIS A 18 12.69 -1.15 6.41
N ALA A 19 11.93 -2.26 6.46
CA ALA A 19 11.16 -2.76 5.32
C ALA A 19 10.06 -1.78 4.84
N GLN A 20 9.62 -0.85 5.69
CA GLN A 20 8.60 0.15 5.35
C GLN A 20 9.18 1.51 4.94
N THR A 21 10.49 1.73 5.05
CA THR A 21 11.15 3.02 4.71
C THR A 21 10.74 3.54 3.33
N ALA A 22 10.78 2.67 2.31
CA ALA A 22 10.42 3.05 0.94
C ALA A 22 8.95 3.48 0.80
N LEU A 23 8.04 2.96 1.63
CA LEU A 23 6.65 3.41 1.64
C LEU A 23 6.49 4.74 2.38
N ILE A 24 7.18 4.91 3.50
CA ILE A 24 7.14 6.14 4.29
C ILE A 24 7.63 7.31 3.44
N GLU A 25 8.69 7.13 2.66
CA GLU A 25 9.26 8.19 1.82
C GLU A 25 8.38 8.58 0.62
N ASN A 26 7.60 7.65 0.06
CA ASN A 26 6.93 7.87 -1.22
C ASN A 26 5.39 7.93 -1.14
N PHE A 27 4.79 7.27 -0.15
CA PHE A 27 3.34 7.04 -0.11
C PHE A 27 2.67 7.54 1.17
N VAL A 28 3.44 7.90 2.20
CA VAL A 28 2.88 8.42 3.46
C VAL A 28 2.88 9.95 3.42
N TYR A 29 1.68 10.54 3.39
CA TYR A 29 1.50 11.97 3.53
C TYR A 29 1.10 12.32 4.96
N ILE A 30 1.86 13.22 5.60
CA ILE A 30 1.61 13.65 6.97
C ILE A 30 1.16 15.13 6.93
N PRO A 31 0.02 15.48 7.56
CA PRO A 31 -0.46 16.86 7.60
C PRO A 31 0.47 17.78 8.43
N GLU A 32 0.87 18.91 7.86
CA GLU A 32 1.81 19.86 8.47
C GLU A 32 1.27 20.57 9.73
N THR A 33 -0.05 20.73 9.83
CA THR A 33 -0.69 21.51 10.91
C THR A 33 -1.29 20.63 12.02
N ALA A 34 -0.91 19.35 12.09
CA ALA A 34 -1.47 18.46 13.10
C ALA A 34 -0.84 18.70 14.48
N PRO A 35 -1.64 18.80 15.56
CA PRO A 35 -1.14 19.02 16.91
C PRO A 35 -0.31 17.85 17.46
N TRP A 36 -0.47 16.65 16.89
CA TRP A 36 0.27 15.43 17.25
C TRP A 36 1.55 15.21 16.41
N LEU A 37 1.83 16.09 15.44
CA LEU A 37 2.95 15.92 14.50
C LEU A 37 4.31 15.91 15.19
N ALA A 38 4.54 16.83 16.12
CA ALA A 38 5.81 16.97 16.81
C ALA A 38 6.15 15.70 17.62
N GLU A 39 5.17 15.16 18.35
CA GLU A 39 5.33 13.93 19.13
C GLU A 39 5.56 12.71 18.22
N TYR A 40 4.83 12.62 17.12
CA TYR A 40 4.99 11.54 16.14
C TYR A 40 6.38 11.55 15.48
N LEU A 41 6.84 12.71 15.01
CA LEU A 41 8.17 12.87 14.41
C LEU A 41 9.29 12.62 15.45
N HIS A 42 9.09 13.07 16.69
CA HIS A 42 10.01 12.77 17.77
C HIS A 42 10.16 11.27 17.98
N GLU A 43 9.05 10.53 18.06
CA GLU A 43 9.07 9.08 18.27
C GLU A 43 9.75 8.33 17.11
N ILE A 44 9.45 8.72 15.86
CA ILE A 44 10.13 8.14 14.67
C ILE A 44 11.63 8.42 14.66
N SER A 45 12.06 9.63 15.03
CA SER A 45 13.48 10.04 14.97
C SER A 45 14.34 9.42 16.08
N VAL A 46 13.74 9.12 17.23
CA VAL A 46 14.45 8.57 18.41
C VAL A 46 14.46 7.03 18.40
N PHE A 47 13.62 6.40 17.57
CA PHE A 47 13.61 4.95 17.39
C PHE A 47 14.99 4.43 16.95
N PRO A 48 15.51 3.31 17.50
CA PRO A 48 14.88 2.36 18.42
C PRO A 48 15.16 2.62 19.91
N LYS A 49 15.81 3.74 20.26
CA LYS A 49 16.27 4.03 21.63
C LYS A 49 15.26 4.85 22.45
N GLY A 50 14.11 5.16 21.86
CA GLY A 50 13.04 5.91 22.50
C GLY A 50 12.39 5.13 23.64
N LYS A 51 11.81 5.86 24.60
CA LYS A 51 10.99 5.27 25.66
C LYS A 51 9.67 4.69 25.12
N HIS A 52 9.20 5.26 24.01
CA HIS A 52 7.96 4.89 23.35
C HIS A 52 8.29 4.39 21.93
N ASP A 53 7.68 3.29 21.53
CA ASP A 53 7.79 2.71 20.18
C ASP A 53 6.44 2.27 19.61
N ASP A 54 5.34 2.54 20.32
CA ASP A 54 3.99 2.09 19.97
C ASP A 54 3.48 2.72 18.67
N GLN A 55 3.78 4.01 18.42
CA GLN A 55 3.34 4.70 17.19
C GLN A 55 4.13 4.20 15.97
N VAL A 56 5.43 3.95 16.16
CA VAL A 56 6.32 3.40 15.14
C VAL A 56 5.93 1.96 14.79
N ASP A 57 5.68 1.13 15.81
CA ASP A 57 5.22 -0.26 15.61
C ASP A 57 3.84 -0.29 14.92
N SER A 58 2.90 0.56 15.33
CA SER A 58 1.57 0.63 14.70
C SER A 58 1.65 1.06 13.23
N THR A 59 2.52 2.02 12.92
CA THR A 59 2.76 2.47 11.54
C THR A 59 3.37 1.34 10.70
N ALA A 60 4.38 0.65 11.23
CA ALA A 60 5.03 -0.44 10.52
C ALA A 60 4.06 -1.60 10.23
N GLN A 61 3.21 -1.97 11.19
CA GLN A 61 2.18 -3.00 11.03
C GLN A 61 1.12 -2.61 10.00
N PHE A 62 0.66 -1.35 10.04
CA PHE A 62 -0.31 -0.86 9.07
C PHE A 62 0.25 -0.90 7.65
N LEU A 63 1.49 -0.44 7.45
CA LEU A 63 2.14 -0.44 6.15
C LEU A 63 2.40 -1.85 5.62
N ASP A 64 2.74 -2.79 6.51
CA ASP A 64 2.88 -4.20 6.16
C ASP A 64 1.54 -4.82 5.73
N TRP A 65 0.47 -4.55 6.47
CA TRP A 65 -0.89 -4.94 6.07
C TRP A 65 -1.31 -4.30 4.74
N PHE A 66 -1.03 -3.01 4.55
CA PHE A 66 -1.40 -2.25 3.35
C PHE A 66 -0.74 -2.81 2.07
N LYS A 67 0.48 -3.34 2.18
CA LYS A 67 1.17 -4.02 1.06
C LYS A 67 0.52 -5.33 0.66
N THR A 68 -0.26 -5.94 1.54
CA THR A 68 -0.82 -7.27 1.29
C THR A 68 -2.03 -7.14 0.36
N PRO A 69 -1.94 -7.60 -0.91
CA PRO A 69 -3.09 -7.55 -1.80
C PRO A 69 -4.21 -8.43 -1.24
N MET A 70 -5.44 -7.93 -1.30
CA MET A 70 -6.60 -8.69 -0.86
C MET A 70 -6.63 -10.03 -1.61
N PRO A 71 -6.66 -11.19 -0.91
CA PRO A 71 -6.81 -12.48 -1.58
C PRO A 71 -8.09 -12.41 -2.41
N SER A 72 -7.99 -12.70 -3.71
CA SER A 72 -9.09 -12.60 -4.70
C SER A 72 -9.43 -11.20 -5.25
N TRP A 73 -8.56 -10.19 -5.12
CA TRP A 73 -8.77 -8.87 -5.75
C TRP A 73 -9.15 -8.96 -7.24
N GLY A 74 -8.50 -9.83 -8.01
CA GLY A 74 -8.83 -10.04 -9.43
C GLY A 74 -10.23 -10.60 -9.69
N ILE A 75 -10.75 -11.43 -8.78
CA ILE A 75 -12.11 -11.96 -8.85
C ILE A 75 -13.12 -10.86 -8.50
N TYR A 76 -12.85 -10.10 -7.42
CA TYR A 76 -13.68 -8.95 -7.03
C TYR A 76 -13.80 -7.92 -8.17
N GLU A 77 -12.68 -7.54 -8.78
CA GLU A 77 -12.64 -6.60 -9.91
C GLU A 77 -13.42 -7.12 -11.12
N PHE A 78 -13.32 -8.42 -11.42
CA PHE A 78 -14.12 -9.03 -12.49
C PHE A 78 -15.62 -8.89 -12.24
N TYR A 79 -16.08 -9.20 -11.02
CA TYR A 79 -17.49 -9.07 -10.67
C TYR A 79 -17.97 -7.63 -10.59
N ARG A 80 -17.15 -6.71 -10.06
CA ARG A 80 -17.44 -5.26 -10.07
C ARG A 80 -17.63 -4.75 -11.49
N ARG A 81 -16.71 -5.07 -12.41
CA ARG A 81 -16.80 -4.70 -13.84
C ARG A 81 -18.04 -5.26 -14.52
N LYS A 82 -18.39 -6.54 -14.24
CA LYS A 82 -19.62 -7.14 -14.77
C LYS A 82 -20.88 -6.47 -14.22
N ALA A 83 -20.93 -6.15 -12.93
CA ALA A 83 -22.05 -5.47 -12.31
C ALA A 83 -22.25 -4.05 -12.87
N GLU A 84 -21.15 -3.31 -13.07
CA GLU A 84 -21.17 -1.98 -13.70
C GLU A 84 -21.64 -2.06 -15.15
N ALA A 85 -21.16 -3.02 -15.93
CA ALA A 85 -21.60 -3.24 -17.31
C ALA A 85 -23.08 -3.63 -17.40
N LEU A 86 -23.57 -4.49 -16.51
CA LEU A 86 -24.99 -4.85 -16.42
C LEU A 86 -25.84 -3.65 -16.00
N ALA A 87 -25.37 -2.86 -15.04
CA ALA A 87 -26.06 -1.66 -14.59
C ALA A 87 -26.08 -0.56 -15.68
N ALA A 88 -25.01 -0.43 -16.47
CA ALA A 88 -24.95 0.46 -17.62
C ALA A 88 -25.89 0.00 -18.74
N ALA A 89 -25.90 -1.30 -19.06
CA ALA A 89 -26.83 -1.89 -20.02
C ALA A 89 -28.29 -1.69 -19.59
N ALA A 90 -28.59 -1.83 -18.30
CA ALA A 90 -29.93 -1.56 -17.75
C ALA A 90 -30.34 -0.07 -17.85
N ARG A 91 -29.37 0.85 -17.85
CA ARG A 91 -29.58 2.29 -18.07
C ARG A 91 -29.57 2.70 -19.54
N GLY A 92 -29.29 1.77 -20.47
CA GLY A 92 -29.10 2.07 -21.89
C GLY A 92 -27.88 2.94 -22.19
N GLU A 93 -26.90 2.96 -21.27
CA GLU A 93 -25.69 3.78 -21.34
C GLU A 93 -24.50 2.87 -21.62
N GLU A 94 -23.51 3.35 -22.39
CA GLU A 94 -22.26 2.59 -22.54
C GLU A 94 -21.54 2.49 -21.19
N PRO A 95 -20.92 1.34 -20.86
CA PRO A 95 -20.17 1.19 -19.63
C PRO A 95 -19.07 2.24 -19.60
N LYS A 96 -19.09 3.09 -18.56
CA LYS A 96 -18.08 4.14 -18.39
C LYS A 96 -16.69 3.50 -18.46
N PRO A 97 -15.74 4.07 -19.23
CA PRO A 97 -14.36 3.62 -19.20
C PRO A 97 -13.89 3.67 -17.75
N VAL A 98 -13.34 2.56 -17.27
CA VAL A 98 -12.73 2.55 -15.93
C VAL A 98 -11.47 3.39 -16.05
N GLU A 99 -11.54 4.66 -15.66
CA GLU A 99 -10.35 5.44 -15.32
C GLU A 99 -9.74 4.75 -14.09
N SER A 100 -8.75 3.88 -14.32
CA SER A 100 -7.94 3.38 -13.22
C SER A 100 -7.22 4.60 -12.64
N GLN A 101 -7.61 5.03 -11.44
CA GLN A 101 -6.97 6.16 -10.74
C GLN A 101 -5.50 5.90 -10.36
N GLY A 102 -4.92 4.79 -10.83
CA GLY A 102 -3.50 4.50 -10.79
C GLY A 102 -3.05 3.90 -12.12
N PRO A 103 -1.74 3.96 -12.41
CA PRO A 103 -1.21 3.29 -13.60
C PRO A 103 -1.58 1.81 -13.53
N ASP A 104 -2.07 1.27 -14.64
CA ASP A 104 -2.32 -0.18 -14.77
C ASP A 104 -1.07 -0.91 -14.26
N LEU A 105 -1.23 -1.74 -13.22
CA LEU A 105 -0.10 -2.44 -12.61
C LEU A 105 0.69 -3.21 -13.68
N MET A 106 0.01 -3.75 -14.69
CA MET A 106 0.66 -4.43 -15.81
C MET A 106 1.49 -3.47 -16.66
N GLU A 107 1.04 -2.24 -16.84
CA GLU A 107 1.79 -1.17 -17.51
C GLU A 107 3.00 -0.73 -16.70
N VAL A 108 2.89 -0.64 -15.37
CA VAL A 108 4.02 -0.33 -14.47
C VAL A 108 5.07 -1.44 -14.54
N TYR A 109 4.65 -2.71 -14.41
CA TYR A 109 5.54 -3.87 -14.52
C TYR A 109 6.20 -3.96 -15.88
N ARG A 110 5.46 -3.72 -16.96
CA ARG A 110 5.97 -3.69 -18.33
C ARG A 110 7.03 -2.60 -18.49
N LYS A 111 6.75 -1.36 -18.05
CA LYS A 111 7.70 -0.24 -18.10
C LYS A 111 8.95 -0.49 -17.25
N ALA A 112 8.79 -1.06 -16.05
CA ALA A 112 9.90 -1.41 -15.18
C ALA A 112 10.80 -2.49 -15.79
N SER A 113 10.21 -3.52 -16.43
CA SER A 113 10.96 -4.57 -17.13
C SER A 113 11.73 -4.03 -18.33
N GLU A 114 11.07 -3.22 -19.18
CA GLU A 114 11.70 -2.60 -20.35
C GLU A 114 12.84 -1.64 -19.97
N HIS A 115 12.72 -0.96 -18.84
CA HIS A 115 13.77 -0.10 -18.29
C HIS A 115 14.96 -0.93 -17.80
N PHE A 116 14.71 -2.01 -17.06
CA PHE A 116 15.74 -2.90 -16.56
C PHE A 116 16.47 -3.64 -17.70
N ASP A 117 15.75 -4.03 -18.75
CA ASP A 117 16.33 -4.64 -19.95
C ASP A 117 17.21 -3.65 -20.73
N ARG A 118 16.80 -2.38 -20.82
CA ARG A 118 17.63 -1.31 -21.40
C ARG A 118 18.94 -1.10 -20.66
N LEU A 119 18.92 -1.19 -19.33
CA LEU A 119 20.13 -1.08 -18.50
C LEU A 119 21.07 -2.28 -18.69
N ARG A 120 20.52 -3.49 -18.92
CA ARG A 120 21.31 -4.70 -19.17
C ARG A 120 21.99 -4.76 -20.54
N HIS A 121 21.56 -3.96 -21.52
CA HIS A 121 22.12 -3.96 -22.88
C HIS A 121 23.12 -2.81 -23.12
N ASN A 122 23.36 -1.95 -22.13
CA ASN A 122 24.25 -0.79 -22.23
C ASN A 122 25.51 -0.92 -21.35
N THR A 123 25.83 -2.15 -20.94
CA THR A 123 27.10 -2.57 -20.30
C THR A 123 27.72 -3.64 -21.19
#